data_AF-A0A1G3AFK9-F1
#
_entry.id   AF-A0A1G3AFK9-F1
#
_cell.length_a   1.000
_cell.length_b   1.000
_cell.length_c   1.000
_cell.angle_alpha   90.00
_cell.angle_beta   90.00
_cell.angle_gamma   90.00
#
_symmetry.space_group_name_H-M   'P 1'
#
loop_
_entity.id
_entity.type
_entity.pdbx_description
1 polymer ?
#
loop_
_entity_poly.entity_id
_entity_poly.type
_entity_poly.pdbx_seq_one_letter_code
_entity_poly.pdbx_strand_id
1 'polypeptide(L)'
;MLQAMREITTGQQAREVSKLDFCYMCGNPFTDTNPSTRDHVPPKKIFLLEDRNWPLILPAHEKCNSEYSFSDEQAKGLLTLLHPDTPGYPPLKTSLIGMIKRDDKPVGVLLEGLSLGTIVHKILRACHAALYHEFLPVKTNNQILLPLPIFDPKTGQVAQESHLPQHKVLCKLLKDNRRISNIDRIQAYNGKFRFEAVWSTADDDETNFAVFGIDIYNWHHLANQVLGRPQGCIGFYRINKNAFPDNASVASKSIELPFTYSELLNPFEE
;
A
#
# COMPACT_ATOMS: atom_id res chain seq x y z
N MET A 1 -21.26 -21.55 -1.06
CA MET A 1 -20.31 -21.51 -2.19
C MET A 1 -19.16 -20.62 -1.75
N LEU A 2 -17.92 -21.11 -1.79
CA LEU A 2 -16.75 -20.26 -1.56
C LEU A 2 -16.67 -19.26 -2.72
N GLN A 3 -16.66 -17.97 -2.40
CA GLN A 3 -16.55 -16.91 -3.40
C GLN A 3 -15.13 -16.96 -3.99
N ALA A 4 -15.00 -16.82 -5.31
CA ALA A 4 -13.71 -16.93 -5.97
C ALA A 4 -12.84 -15.70 -5.65
N MET A 5 -11.69 -15.95 -5.02
CA MET A 5 -10.63 -14.98 -4.73
C MET A 5 -10.20 -14.21 -5.98
N ARG A 6 -9.98 -12.89 -5.89
CA ARG A 6 -9.44 -12.09 -7.00
C ARG A 6 -7.93 -12.01 -6.95
N GLU A 7 -7.27 -12.51 -8.00
CA GLU A 7 -5.82 -12.48 -8.15
C GLU A 7 -5.39 -11.81 -9.45
N ILE A 8 -4.41 -10.91 -9.34
CA ILE A 8 -3.69 -10.30 -10.47
C ILE A 8 -2.21 -10.62 -10.27
N THR A 9 -1.75 -11.76 -10.77
CA THR A 9 -0.39 -12.29 -10.56
C THR A 9 0.37 -12.52 -11.87
N THR A 10 -0.31 -12.37 -13.02
CA THR A 10 0.26 -12.57 -14.35
C THR A 10 0.17 -11.30 -15.20
N GLY A 11 1.05 -11.19 -16.20
CA GLY A 11 1.01 -10.10 -17.17
C GLY A 11 -0.24 -10.08 -18.07
N GLN A 12 -1.02 -11.16 -18.13
CA GLN A 12 -2.32 -11.18 -18.81
C GLN A 12 -3.38 -10.50 -17.94
N GLN A 13 -3.53 -10.94 -16.69
CA GLN A 13 -4.47 -10.34 -15.73
C GLN A 13 -4.20 -8.84 -15.54
N ALA A 14 -2.93 -8.44 -15.43
CA ALA A 14 -2.55 -7.03 -15.34
C ALA A 14 -2.97 -6.21 -16.57
N ARG A 15 -2.99 -6.82 -17.77
CA ARG A 15 -3.50 -6.18 -19.00
C ARG A 15 -5.02 -6.13 -19.04
N GLU A 16 -5.71 -7.11 -18.49
CA GLU A 16 -7.18 -7.12 -18.43
C GLU A 16 -7.69 -5.98 -17.56
N VAL A 17 -7.14 -5.82 -16.35
CA VAL A 17 -7.52 -4.73 -15.43
C VAL A 17 -7.10 -3.34 -15.89
N SER A 18 -6.22 -3.24 -16.90
CA SER A 18 -5.86 -1.96 -17.52
C SER A 18 -6.97 -1.36 -18.41
N LYS A 19 -8.07 -2.10 -18.62
CA LYS A 19 -9.19 -1.72 -19.50
C LYS A 19 -10.38 -1.12 -18.73
N LEU A 20 -10.13 -0.34 -17.68
CA LEU A 20 -11.18 0.41 -17.01
C LEU A 20 -11.76 1.47 -17.97
N ASP A 21 -13.07 1.67 -17.92
CA ASP A 21 -13.79 2.71 -18.66
C ASP A 21 -13.84 4.05 -17.91
N PHE A 22 -13.28 4.10 -16.70
CA PHE A 22 -13.19 5.29 -15.85
C PHE A 22 -11.76 5.54 -15.35
N CYS A 23 -11.49 6.79 -15.01
CA CYS A 23 -10.25 7.21 -14.37
C CYS A 23 -10.25 6.76 -12.90
N TYR A 24 -9.35 5.85 -12.54
CA TYR A 24 -9.29 5.33 -11.17
C TYR A 24 -9.00 6.42 -10.11
N MET A 25 -8.44 7.56 -10.53
CA MET A 25 -8.12 8.69 -9.66
C MET A 25 -9.26 9.67 -9.43
N CYS A 26 -10.26 9.78 -10.31
CA CYS A 26 -11.36 10.74 -10.13
C CYS A 26 -12.76 10.13 -10.28
N GLY A 27 -12.86 8.90 -10.79
CA GLY A 27 -14.11 8.16 -10.95
C GLY A 27 -14.90 8.54 -12.21
N ASN A 28 -14.48 9.58 -12.94
CA ASN A 28 -15.16 10.03 -14.14
C ASN A 28 -14.81 9.12 -15.34
N PRO A 29 -15.75 8.89 -16.27
CA PRO A 29 -15.50 8.13 -17.49
C PRO A 29 -14.51 8.83 -18.42
N PHE A 30 -13.92 8.07 -19.33
CA PHE A 30 -13.13 8.63 -20.43
C PHE A 30 -14.02 9.10 -21.58
N THR A 31 -13.66 10.21 -22.21
CA THR A 31 -14.35 10.78 -23.37
C THR A 31 -13.33 11.22 -24.41
N ASP A 32 -13.77 11.49 -25.64
CA ASP A 32 -12.87 12.00 -26.70
C ASP A 32 -12.19 13.32 -26.33
N THR A 33 -12.88 14.16 -25.54
CA THR A 33 -12.36 15.45 -25.05
C THR A 33 -11.52 15.33 -23.78
N ASN A 34 -11.55 14.19 -23.10
CA ASN A 34 -10.79 13.91 -21.89
C ASN A 34 -10.33 12.45 -21.88
N PRO A 35 -9.36 12.10 -22.75
CA PRO A 35 -8.96 10.73 -22.99
C PRO A 35 -8.16 10.15 -21.82
N SER A 36 -8.04 8.82 -21.81
CA SER A 36 -7.18 8.10 -20.86
C SER A 36 -5.71 8.25 -21.22
N THR A 37 -4.88 8.47 -20.21
CA THR A 37 -3.43 8.23 -20.24
C THR A 37 -3.09 6.97 -19.44
N ARG A 38 -1.87 6.45 -19.59
CA ARG A 38 -1.39 5.26 -18.89
C ARG A 38 -0.58 5.67 -17.67
N ASP A 39 -0.99 5.20 -16.50
CA ASP A 39 -0.28 5.44 -15.24
C ASP A 39 0.30 4.13 -14.69
N HIS A 40 1.55 4.15 -14.24
CA HIS A 40 2.22 3.00 -13.64
C HIS A 40 2.02 3.08 -12.12
N VAL A 41 1.43 2.04 -11.52
CA VAL A 41 1.17 2.03 -10.09
C VAL A 41 1.68 0.73 -9.46
N PRO A 42 2.61 0.76 -8.50
CA PRO A 42 3.38 1.94 -8.06
C PRO A 42 4.22 2.56 -9.20
N PRO A 43 4.79 3.77 -9.01
CA PRO A 43 5.57 4.44 -10.05
C PRO A 43 6.75 3.59 -10.51
N LYS A 44 6.85 3.32 -11.82
CA LYS A 44 7.87 2.43 -12.42
C LYS A 44 9.31 2.68 -11.95
N LYS A 45 9.66 3.94 -11.65
CA LYS A 45 11.02 4.35 -11.30
C LYS A 45 11.43 3.97 -9.86
N ILE A 46 10.53 3.45 -9.04
CA ILE A 46 10.89 2.86 -7.74
C ILE A 46 11.40 1.42 -7.85
N PHE A 47 11.33 0.83 -9.05
CA PHE A 47 11.81 -0.53 -9.32
C PHE A 47 13.09 -0.50 -10.16
N LEU A 48 13.99 -1.45 -9.88
CA LEU A 48 15.15 -1.76 -10.71
C LEU A 48 14.72 -2.14 -12.14
N LEU A 49 15.61 -2.01 -13.11
CA LEU A 49 15.23 -2.16 -14.52
C LEU A 49 14.76 -3.58 -14.84
N GLU A 50 15.46 -4.57 -14.31
CA GLU A 50 15.24 -6.00 -14.41
C GLU A 50 13.92 -6.46 -13.77
N ASP A 51 13.42 -5.73 -12.78
CA ASP A 51 12.19 -6.06 -12.05
C ASP A 51 10.95 -5.41 -12.65
N ARG A 52 11.08 -4.61 -13.72
CA ARG A 52 9.94 -3.89 -14.34
C ARG A 52 9.04 -4.76 -15.22
N ASN A 53 9.14 -6.08 -15.11
CA ASN A 53 8.28 -7.02 -15.82
C ASN A 53 6.88 -7.09 -15.19
N TRP A 54 5.87 -7.10 -16.06
CA TRP A 54 4.44 -7.14 -15.69
C TRP A 54 4.04 -6.03 -14.71
N PRO A 55 4.19 -4.75 -15.10
CA PRO A 55 3.74 -3.64 -14.27
C PRO A 55 2.20 -3.62 -14.21
N LEU A 56 1.66 -3.16 -13.07
CA LEU A 56 0.27 -2.74 -13.00
C LEU A 56 0.17 -1.34 -13.63
N ILE A 57 -0.60 -1.24 -14.72
CA ILE A 57 -0.83 0.01 -15.46
C ILE A 57 -2.34 0.23 -15.53
N LEU A 58 -2.79 1.37 -15.03
CA LEU A 58 -4.22 1.74 -15.04
C LEU A 58 -4.45 3.00 -15.86
N PRO A 59 -5.65 3.16 -16.45
CA PRO A 59 -5.99 4.35 -17.19
C PRO A 59 -6.36 5.50 -16.22
N ALA A 60 -5.87 6.70 -16.49
CA ALA A 60 -6.20 7.90 -15.74
C ALA A 60 -6.24 9.13 -16.66
N HIS A 61 -7.06 10.14 -16.35
CA HIS A 61 -7.01 11.41 -17.07
C HIS A 61 -5.63 12.06 -16.93
N GLU A 62 -5.16 12.75 -17.97
CA GLU A 62 -3.85 13.41 -17.98
C GLU A 62 -3.68 14.37 -16.80
N LYS A 63 -4.71 15.17 -16.52
CA LYS A 63 -4.73 16.09 -15.37
C LYS A 63 -4.56 15.34 -14.06
N CYS A 64 -5.35 14.29 -13.83
CA CYS A 64 -5.24 13.49 -12.60
C CYS A 64 -3.86 12.85 -12.46
N ASN A 65 -3.32 12.28 -13.54
CA ASN A 65 -2.01 11.65 -13.54
C ASN A 65 -0.89 12.66 -13.22
N SER A 66 -0.93 13.83 -13.86
CA SER A 66 0.07 14.91 -13.66
C SER A 66 0.04 15.52 -12.26
N GLU A 67 -1.10 15.54 -11.56
CA GLU A 67 -1.20 15.97 -10.16
C GLU A 67 -0.31 15.12 -9.22
N TYR A 68 -0.04 13.85 -9.56
CA TYR A 68 0.85 12.97 -8.79
C TYR A 68 2.30 12.99 -9.27
N SER A 69 2.63 13.73 -10.33
CA SER A 69 3.99 13.77 -10.90
C SER A 69 5.06 14.09 -9.85
N PHE A 70 4.78 15.06 -8.97
CA PHE A 70 5.69 15.41 -7.88
C PHE A 70 5.90 14.25 -6.90
N SER A 71 4.82 13.58 -6.48
CA SER A 71 4.88 12.44 -5.56
C SER A 71 5.60 11.24 -6.20
N ASP A 72 5.37 10.99 -7.49
CA ASP A 72 6.04 9.94 -8.25
C ASP A 72 7.55 10.23 -8.41
N GLU A 73 7.92 11.50 -8.57
CA GLU A 73 9.31 11.94 -8.58
C GLU A 73 9.97 11.80 -7.21
N GLN A 74 9.26 12.11 -6.12
CA GLN A 74 9.72 11.81 -4.75
C GLN A 74 9.89 10.30 -4.52
N ALA A 75 8.96 9.48 -5.02
CA ALA A 75 8.98 8.04 -4.85
C ALA A 75 10.27 7.39 -5.37
N LYS A 76 10.94 8.00 -6.37
CA LYS A 76 12.24 7.50 -6.87
C LYS A 76 13.31 7.41 -5.81
N GLY A 77 13.33 8.36 -4.86
CA GLY A 77 14.29 8.33 -3.76
C GLY A 77 14.06 7.16 -2.81
N LEU A 78 12.88 6.52 -2.84
CA LEU A 78 12.65 5.27 -2.11
C LEU A 78 13.55 4.15 -2.65
N LEU A 79 13.95 4.17 -3.93
CA LEU A 79 14.85 3.16 -4.49
C LEU A 79 16.19 3.14 -3.73
N THR A 80 16.72 4.29 -3.34
CA THR A 80 17.96 4.40 -2.55
C THR A 80 17.80 3.83 -1.14
N LEU A 81 16.60 3.99 -0.55
CA LEU A 81 16.30 3.40 0.76
C LEU A 81 16.17 1.87 0.66
N LEU A 82 15.61 1.38 -0.44
CA LEU A 82 15.38 -0.06 -0.68
C LEU A 82 16.63 -0.78 -1.18
N HIS A 83 17.56 -0.07 -1.82
CA HIS A 83 18.80 -0.58 -2.39
C HIS A 83 19.97 0.35 -2.07
N PRO A 84 20.58 0.25 -0.87
CA PRO A 84 21.65 1.13 -0.42
C PRO A 84 22.88 1.17 -1.34
N ASP A 85 23.13 0.07 -2.06
CA ASP A 85 24.25 -0.05 -3.01
C ASP A 85 24.01 0.66 -4.34
N THR A 86 22.79 1.16 -4.58
CA THR A 86 22.47 1.93 -5.79
C THR A 86 22.82 3.39 -5.56
N PRO A 87 23.71 4.00 -6.37
CA PRO A 87 24.00 5.43 -6.27
C PRO A 87 22.71 6.22 -6.46
N GLY A 88 22.36 7.01 -5.46
CA GLY A 88 21.04 7.60 -5.36
C GLY A 88 21.04 8.95 -4.68
N TYR A 89 20.11 9.80 -5.10
CA TYR A 89 19.83 11.07 -4.45
C TYR A 89 18.71 10.86 -3.44
N PRO A 90 18.68 11.60 -2.32
CA PRO A 90 17.53 11.61 -1.45
C PRO A 90 16.26 11.99 -2.24
N PRO A 91 15.06 11.59 -1.78
CA PRO A 91 13.82 11.95 -2.44
C PRO A 91 13.72 13.45 -2.73
N LEU A 92 13.13 13.83 -3.86
CA LEU A 92 13.05 15.22 -4.30
C LEU A 92 12.44 16.14 -3.22
N LYS A 93 13.03 17.33 -3.01
CA LYS A 93 12.62 18.29 -1.97
C LYS A 93 12.50 17.70 -0.56
N THR A 94 13.35 16.74 -0.24
CA THR A 94 13.55 16.31 1.16
C THR A 94 14.78 16.95 1.76
N SER A 95 14.79 17.07 3.08
CA SER A 95 15.93 17.61 3.83
C SER A 95 16.23 16.73 5.02
N LEU A 96 17.52 16.51 5.27
CA LEU A 96 18.00 15.86 6.48
C LEU A 96 17.86 16.84 7.64
N ILE A 97 16.96 16.55 8.57
CA ILE A 97 16.68 17.42 9.73
C ILE A 97 17.23 16.84 11.04
N GLY A 98 17.76 15.61 11.01
CA GLY A 98 18.29 14.98 12.21
C GLY A 98 18.79 13.55 12.00
N MET A 99 19.33 12.99 13.07
CA MET A 99 19.87 11.64 13.10
C MET A 99 19.40 10.94 14.37
N ILE A 100 18.97 9.69 14.22
CA ILE A 100 18.54 8.85 15.32
C ILE A 100 19.74 8.05 15.80
N LYS A 101 19.95 8.02 17.12
CA LYS A 101 21.02 7.24 17.75
C LYS A 101 20.44 6.18 18.69
N ARG A 102 21.14 5.04 18.79
CA ARG A 102 20.94 4.01 19.81
C ARG A 102 22.31 3.65 20.38
N ASP A 103 22.46 3.70 21.70
CA ASP A 103 23.75 3.49 22.37
C ASP A 103 24.87 4.36 21.77
N ASP A 104 24.55 5.64 21.55
CA ASP A 104 25.39 6.65 20.87
C ASP A 104 25.78 6.38 19.41
N LYS A 105 25.32 5.26 18.82
CA LYS A 105 25.58 4.90 17.42
C LYS A 105 24.44 5.37 16.51
N PRO A 106 24.73 5.92 15.32
CA PRO A 106 23.70 6.29 14.37
C PRO A 106 22.96 5.06 13.84
N VAL A 107 21.63 5.08 13.93
CA VAL A 107 20.75 3.99 13.47
C VAL A 107 19.72 4.43 12.42
N GLY A 108 19.65 5.73 12.12
CA GLY A 108 18.75 6.25 11.11
C GLY A 108 18.87 7.76 10.93
N VAL A 109 18.21 8.26 9.89
CA VAL A 109 18.13 9.69 9.56
C VAL A 109 16.69 10.16 9.57
N LEU A 110 16.49 11.42 9.96
CA LEU A 110 15.20 12.09 9.91
C LEU A 110 15.12 12.91 8.62
N LEU A 111 14.15 12.57 7.77
CA LEU A 111 13.88 13.28 6.52
C LEU A 111 12.56 14.05 6.63
N GLU A 112 12.62 15.34 6.35
CA GLU A 112 11.44 16.18 6.16
C GLU A 112 11.01 16.21 4.69
N GLY A 113 9.71 16.39 4.42
CA GLY A 113 9.17 16.66 3.09
C GLY A 113 8.78 15.41 2.28
N LEU A 114 9.05 14.19 2.77
CA LEU A 114 8.65 12.97 2.09
C LEU A 114 7.14 12.71 2.25
N SER A 115 6.40 12.76 1.16
CA SER A 115 4.94 12.52 1.16
C SER A 115 4.58 11.05 0.91
N LEU A 116 5.15 10.12 1.70
CA LEU A 116 4.92 8.68 1.52
C LEU A 116 3.44 8.30 1.63
N GLY A 117 2.69 8.99 2.51
CA GLY A 117 1.25 8.83 2.62
C GLY A 117 0.52 9.03 1.29
N THR A 118 0.86 10.08 0.53
CA THR A 118 0.25 10.37 -0.78
C THR A 118 0.51 9.25 -1.79
N ILE A 119 1.74 8.71 -1.82
CA ILE A 119 2.12 7.59 -2.69
C ILE A 119 1.31 6.34 -2.32
N VAL A 120 1.25 6.00 -1.02
CA VAL A 120 0.50 4.84 -0.53
C VAL A 120 -0.99 4.98 -0.81
N HIS A 121 -1.59 6.16 -0.64
CA HIS A 121 -2.99 6.40 -0.99
C HIS A 121 -3.25 6.23 -2.50
N LYS A 122 -2.36 6.73 -3.37
CA LYS A 122 -2.46 6.49 -4.83
C LYS A 122 -2.45 4.99 -5.13
N ILE A 123 -1.51 4.25 -4.54
CA ILE A 123 -1.39 2.79 -4.71
C ILE A 123 -2.65 2.07 -4.22
N LEU A 124 -3.16 2.42 -3.04
CA LEU A 124 -4.38 1.84 -2.48
C LEU A 124 -5.57 1.98 -3.44
N ARG A 125 -5.77 3.19 -3.98
CA ARG A 125 -6.88 3.49 -4.89
C ARG A 125 -6.75 2.74 -6.22
N ALA A 126 -5.54 2.66 -6.75
CA ALA A 126 -5.25 1.86 -7.95
C ALA A 126 -5.54 0.38 -7.71
N CYS A 127 -5.08 -0.19 -6.60
CA CYS A 127 -5.28 -1.61 -6.29
C CYS A 127 -6.76 -1.92 -6.07
N HIS A 128 -7.50 -1.04 -5.39
CA HIS A 128 -8.95 -1.16 -5.26
C HIS A 128 -9.64 -1.17 -6.62
N ALA A 129 -9.33 -0.21 -7.50
CA ALA A 129 -9.93 -0.15 -8.82
C ALA A 129 -9.56 -1.37 -9.70
N ALA A 130 -8.31 -1.83 -9.64
CA ALA A 130 -7.86 -3.00 -10.36
C ALA A 130 -8.55 -4.28 -9.88
N LEU A 131 -8.68 -4.46 -8.56
CA LEU A 131 -9.31 -5.64 -8.00
C LEU A 131 -10.81 -5.62 -8.21
N TYR A 132 -11.50 -4.49 -7.98
CA TYR A 132 -12.95 -4.48 -7.87
C TYR A 132 -13.67 -3.81 -9.03
N HIS A 133 -12.95 -3.17 -9.97
CA HIS A 133 -13.54 -2.36 -11.04
C HIS A 133 -14.44 -1.23 -10.49
N GLU A 134 -14.14 -0.75 -9.28
CA GLU A 134 -14.86 0.34 -8.61
C GLU A 134 -13.94 1.53 -8.32
N PHE A 135 -14.53 2.73 -8.28
CA PHE A 135 -13.82 3.94 -7.90
C PHE A 135 -13.69 4.06 -6.38
N LEU A 136 -12.46 4.25 -5.89
CA LEU A 136 -12.20 4.61 -4.48
C LEU A 136 -12.06 6.14 -4.33
N PRO A 137 -13.00 6.84 -3.65
CA PRO A 137 -12.96 8.28 -3.48
C PRO A 137 -11.71 8.79 -2.76
N VAL A 138 -11.29 10.02 -3.05
CA VAL A 138 -10.15 10.66 -2.34
C VAL A 138 -10.44 10.82 -0.85
N LYS A 139 -11.69 11.15 -0.48
CA LYS A 139 -12.14 11.32 0.91
C LYS A 139 -12.63 10.01 1.54
N THR A 140 -11.98 8.89 1.22
CA THR A 140 -12.29 7.59 1.83
C THR A 140 -11.81 7.60 3.28
N ASN A 141 -12.70 7.24 4.23
CA ASN A 141 -12.30 7.05 5.61
C ASN A 141 -11.32 5.88 5.70
N ASN A 142 -10.08 6.16 6.09
CA ASN A 142 -9.02 5.19 6.13
C ASN A 142 -8.03 5.50 7.25
N GLN A 143 -7.26 4.48 7.62
CA GLN A 143 -6.11 4.62 8.50
C GLN A 143 -5.00 3.71 8.00
N ILE A 144 -3.79 4.25 7.90
CA ILE A 144 -2.66 3.58 7.26
C ILE A 144 -1.43 3.72 8.16
N LEU A 145 -0.87 2.58 8.57
CA LEU A 145 0.49 2.47 9.06
C LEU A 145 1.44 2.47 7.86
N LEU A 146 2.36 3.42 7.83
CA LEU A 146 3.41 3.50 6.82
C LEU A 146 4.56 2.52 7.16
N PRO A 147 5.32 2.04 6.15
CA PRO A 147 6.44 1.12 6.36
C PRO A 147 7.67 1.79 7.02
N LEU A 148 7.61 3.12 7.20
CA LEU A 148 8.61 3.92 7.88
C LEU A 148 7.97 4.62 9.09
N PRO A 149 8.66 4.69 10.23
CA PRO A 149 8.16 5.45 11.38
C PRO A 149 8.04 6.93 11.07
N ILE A 150 6.96 7.54 11.53
CA ILE A 150 6.77 9.00 11.50
C ILE A 150 7.29 9.55 12.83
N PHE A 151 8.01 10.67 12.79
CA PHE A 151 8.55 11.34 13.96
C PHE A 151 7.80 12.63 14.23
N ASP A 152 7.55 12.91 15.50
CA ASP A 152 7.07 14.22 15.92
C ASP A 152 8.23 15.22 15.81
N PRO A 153 8.10 16.28 14.99
CA PRO A 153 9.17 17.26 14.80
C PRO A 153 9.51 18.05 16.08
N LYS A 154 8.58 18.13 17.05
CA LYS A 154 8.81 18.86 18.32
C LYS A 154 9.64 18.04 19.29
N THR A 155 9.36 16.74 19.39
CA THR A 155 10.00 15.86 20.38
C THR A 155 11.13 15.03 19.79
N GLY A 156 11.19 14.89 18.47
CA GLY A 156 12.11 13.98 17.77
C GLY A 156 11.82 12.50 18.04
N GLN A 157 10.73 12.19 18.73
CA GLN A 157 10.32 10.83 19.06
C GLN A 157 9.40 10.26 17.98
N VAL A 158 9.31 8.93 17.91
CA VAL A 158 8.33 8.26 17.05
C VAL A 158 6.93 8.72 17.48
N ALA A 159 6.14 9.24 16.54
CA ALA A 159 4.79 9.69 16.79
C ALA A 159 3.94 8.49 17.26
N GLN A 160 3.57 8.48 18.54
CA GLN A 160 2.85 7.34 19.14
C GLN A 160 1.50 7.07 18.45
N GLU A 161 0.85 8.13 17.96
CA GLU A 161 -0.42 8.06 17.21
C GLU A 161 -0.31 7.19 15.94
N SER A 162 0.89 6.99 15.42
CA SER A 162 1.10 6.14 14.24
C SER A 162 1.01 4.64 14.56
N HIS A 163 1.24 4.20 15.80
CA HIS A 163 1.36 2.78 16.16
C HIS A 163 0.21 2.28 17.02
N LEU A 164 -1.00 2.34 16.48
CA LEU A 164 -2.19 1.84 17.16
C LEU A 164 -2.18 0.30 17.31
N PRO A 165 -2.63 -0.26 18.46
CA PRO A 165 -2.77 -1.71 18.67
C PRO A 165 -3.58 -2.42 17.58
N GLN A 166 -4.54 -1.71 16.98
CA GLN A 166 -5.39 -2.16 15.90
C GLN A 166 -4.56 -2.67 14.72
N HIS A 167 -3.41 -2.06 14.39
CA HIS A 167 -2.57 -2.53 13.28
C HIS A 167 -2.09 -3.98 13.45
N LYS A 168 -1.89 -4.45 14.70
CA LYS A 168 -1.54 -5.85 14.96
C LYS A 168 -2.70 -6.81 14.63
N VAL A 169 -3.93 -6.37 14.92
CA VAL A 169 -5.15 -7.12 14.60
C VAL A 169 -5.35 -7.15 13.08
N LEU A 170 -5.13 -6.02 12.39
CA LEU A 170 -5.21 -5.95 10.92
C LEU A 170 -4.18 -6.87 10.25
N CYS A 171 -2.92 -6.86 10.72
CA CYS A 171 -1.90 -7.79 10.24
C CYS A 171 -2.32 -9.25 10.44
N LYS A 172 -2.83 -9.58 11.64
CA LYS A 172 -3.34 -10.93 11.92
C LYS A 172 -4.46 -11.31 10.96
N LEU A 173 -5.43 -10.43 10.73
CA LEU A 173 -6.57 -10.69 9.84
C LEU A 173 -6.10 -11.06 8.42
N LEU A 174 -5.14 -10.33 7.85
CA LEU A 174 -4.57 -10.68 6.54
C LEU A 174 -3.86 -12.03 6.58
N LYS A 175 -3.03 -12.29 7.58
CA LYS A 175 -2.26 -13.54 7.66
C LYS A 175 -3.14 -14.76 7.85
N ASP A 176 -4.16 -14.67 8.71
CA ASP A 176 -5.12 -15.76 8.93
C ASP A 176 -5.89 -16.08 7.65
N ASN A 177 -6.37 -15.06 6.94
CA ASN A 177 -7.08 -15.23 5.68
C ASN A 177 -6.17 -15.71 4.54
N ARG A 178 -4.89 -15.31 4.52
CA ARG A 178 -3.91 -15.84 3.58
C ARG A 178 -3.70 -17.35 3.76
N ARG A 179 -3.65 -17.84 5.00
CA ARG A 179 -3.45 -19.28 5.31
C ARG A 179 -4.56 -20.19 4.77
N ILE A 180 -5.76 -19.65 4.60
CA ILE A 180 -6.90 -20.37 4.02
C ILE A 180 -7.23 -19.93 2.58
N SER A 181 -6.31 -19.21 1.93
CA SER A 181 -6.47 -18.72 0.55
C SER A 181 -7.73 -17.86 0.33
N ASN A 182 -8.07 -17.01 1.30
CA ASN A 182 -9.23 -16.10 1.27
C ASN A 182 -8.77 -14.64 1.25
N ILE A 183 -7.97 -14.25 0.26
CA ILE A 183 -7.36 -12.91 0.21
C ILE A 183 -7.27 -12.41 -1.23
N ASP A 184 -7.79 -11.21 -1.49
CA ASP A 184 -7.63 -10.61 -2.81
C ASP A 184 -6.18 -10.10 -2.95
N ARG A 185 -5.53 -10.38 -4.08
CA ARG A 185 -4.08 -10.18 -4.24
C ARG A 185 -3.72 -9.56 -5.58
N ILE A 186 -2.78 -8.61 -5.53
CA ILE A 186 -2.01 -8.15 -6.70
C ILE A 186 -0.54 -8.47 -6.46
N GLN A 187 0.10 -9.10 -7.43
CA GLN A 187 1.54 -9.27 -7.50
C GLN A 187 2.03 -8.78 -8.86
N ALA A 188 2.88 -7.75 -8.85
CA ALA A 188 3.41 -7.13 -10.06
C ALA A 188 4.91 -6.88 -9.93
N TYR A 189 5.53 -6.37 -11.00
CA TYR A 189 6.96 -6.02 -11.00
C TYR A 189 7.85 -7.20 -10.59
N ASN A 190 7.68 -8.35 -11.27
CA ASN A 190 8.39 -9.60 -10.96
C ASN A 190 8.30 -10.04 -9.48
N GLY A 191 7.15 -9.77 -8.85
CA GLY A 191 6.92 -10.08 -7.43
C GLY A 191 7.51 -9.08 -6.45
N LYS A 192 8.14 -8.00 -6.91
CA LYS A 192 8.67 -6.93 -6.04
C LYS A 192 7.59 -5.99 -5.52
N PHE A 193 6.39 -6.03 -6.11
CA PHE A 193 5.20 -5.37 -5.58
C PHE A 193 4.15 -6.42 -5.19
N ARG A 194 3.66 -6.32 -3.95
CA ARG A 194 2.55 -7.11 -3.46
C ARG A 194 1.52 -6.20 -2.79
N PHE A 195 0.26 -6.36 -3.17
CA PHE A 195 -0.89 -5.80 -2.48
C PHE A 195 -1.80 -6.96 -2.10
N GLU A 196 -2.29 -6.95 -0.86
CA GLU A 196 -3.28 -7.92 -0.41
C GLU A 196 -4.40 -7.21 0.33
N ALA A 197 -5.64 -7.68 0.17
CA ALA A 197 -6.79 -7.16 0.88
C ALA A 197 -7.79 -8.25 1.26
N VAL A 198 -8.48 -8.02 2.36
CA VAL A 198 -9.64 -8.82 2.78
C VAL A 198 -10.69 -7.89 3.38
N TRP A 199 -11.95 -8.14 3.07
CA TRP A 199 -13.07 -7.40 3.63
C TRP A 199 -13.56 -8.02 4.92
N SER A 200 -14.09 -7.20 5.82
CA SER A 200 -14.69 -7.65 7.07
C SER A 200 -15.84 -6.72 7.44
N THR A 201 -16.70 -7.20 8.33
CA THR A 201 -17.70 -6.38 9.01
C THR A 201 -17.21 -6.08 10.41
N ALA A 202 -17.46 -4.87 10.91
CA ALA A 202 -17.20 -4.51 12.29
C ALA A 202 -18.19 -5.18 13.25
N ASP A 203 -17.99 -4.99 14.55
CA ASP A 203 -18.83 -5.59 15.60
C ASP A 203 -20.27 -5.06 15.62
N ASP A 204 -20.54 -3.95 14.91
CA ASP A 204 -21.89 -3.40 14.74
C ASP A 204 -22.70 -4.12 13.65
N ASP A 205 -22.12 -5.10 12.95
CA ASP A 205 -22.73 -5.86 11.85
C ASP A 205 -23.18 -5.02 10.64
N GLU A 206 -22.88 -3.71 10.64
CA GLU A 206 -23.32 -2.76 9.61
C GLU A 206 -22.15 -2.11 8.88
N THR A 207 -21.02 -1.93 9.57
CA THR A 207 -19.84 -1.25 9.03
C THR A 207 -18.93 -2.24 8.33
N ASN A 208 -18.98 -2.26 7.00
CA ASN A 208 -18.04 -3.01 6.17
C ASN A 208 -16.76 -2.21 5.92
N PHE A 209 -15.61 -2.87 6.01
CA PHE A 209 -14.30 -2.30 5.78
C PHE A 209 -13.36 -3.30 5.11
N ALA A 210 -12.38 -2.78 4.38
CA ALA A 210 -11.31 -3.58 3.83
C ALA A 210 -10.04 -3.37 4.66
N VAL A 211 -9.39 -4.46 5.04
CA VAL A 211 -8.03 -4.45 5.54
C VAL A 211 -7.10 -4.71 4.39
N PHE A 212 -5.98 -3.99 4.32
CA PHE A 212 -5.01 -4.15 3.22
C PHE A 212 -3.57 -4.05 3.69
N GLY A 213 -2.67 -4.74 2.97
CA GLY A 213 -1.23 -4.65 3.13
C GLY A 213 -0.55 -4.32 1.80
N ILE A 214 0.52 -3.53 1.84
CA ILE A 214 1.38 -3.22 0.68
C ILE A 214 2.83 -3.58 1.01
N ASP A 215 3.48 -4.27 0.08
CA ASP A 215 4.91 -4.56 0.10
C ASP A 215 5.58 -4.09 -1.19
N ILE A 216 6.71 -3.41 -1.05
CA ILE A 216 7.59 -3.02 -2.16
C ILE A 216 9.01 -3.41 -1.76
N TYR A 217 9.63 -4.39 -2.43
CA TYR A 217 10.96 -4.91 -2.07
C TYR A 217 11.16 -5.23 -0.57
N ASN A 218 10.17 -5.83 0.09
CA ASN A 218 10.24 -6.11 1.52
C ASN A 218 10.49 -4.86 2.37
N TRP A 219 9.93 -3.70 1.98
CA TRP A 219 10.14 -2.43 2.68
C TRP A 219 9.70 -2.45 4.15
N HIS A 220 9.02 -3.51 4.59
CA HIS A 220 8.71 -3.75 5.98
C HIS A 220 9.96 -3.89 6.87
N HIS A 221 11.12 -4.18 6.29
CA HIS A 221 12.40 -4.21 6.99
C HIS A 221 13.07 -2.83 7.13
N LEU A 222 12.62 -1.80 6.41
CA LEU A 222 13.25 -0.46 6.48
C LEU A 222 13.23 0.12 7.90
N ALA A 223 12.18 -0.19 8.66
CA ALA A 223 12.05 0.27 10.03
C ALA A 223 12.93 -0.51 11.03
N ASN A 224 13.54 -1.65 10.67
CA ASN A 224 14.25 -2.52 11.60
C ASN A 224 15.37 -1.80 12.35
N GLN A 225 16.19 -1.03 11.63
CA GLN A 225 17.34 -0.35 12.23
C GLN A 225 16.89 0.68 13.27
N VAL A 226 15.78 1.37 12.98
CA VAL A 226 15.25 2.47 13.80
C VAL A 226 14.38 1.98 14.95
N LEU A 227 13.46 1.05 14.69
CA LEU A 227 12.49 0.53 15.66
C LEU A 227 12.93 -0.75 16.37
N GLY A 228 13.99 -1.41 15.88
CA GLY A 228 14.41 -2.73 16.37
C GLY A 228 13.49 -3.87 15.96
N ARG A 229 12.52 -3.62 15.06
CA ARG A 229 11.55 -4.61 14.58
C ARG A 229 10.98 -4.23 13.20
N PRO A 230 10.43 -5.20 12.44
CA PRO A 230 9.74 -4.91 11.19
C PRO A 230 8.44 -4.14 11.37
N GLN A 231 8.13 -3.33 10.35
CA GLN A 231 6.89 -2.58 10.23
C GLN A 231 6.52 -2.46 8.75
N GLY A 232 5.48 -3.18 8.34
CA GLY A 232 4.97 -3.08 6.96
C GLY A 232 4.05 -1.90 6.75
N CYS A 233 3.59 -1.77 5.51
CA CYS A 233 2.51 -0.88 5.15
C CYS A 233 1.18 -1.63 5.27
N ILE A 234 0.36 -1.27 6.26
CA ILE A 234 -0.90 -1.94 6.59
C ILE A 234 -1.94 -0.88 6.92
N GLY A 235 -3.19 -1.12 6.57
CA GLY A 235 -4.26 -0.22 6.95
C GLY A 235 -5.64 -0.82 6.77
N PHE A 236 -6.64 0.02 6.98
CA PHE A 236 -8.00 -0.27 6.58
C PHE A 236 -8.64 0.94 5.90
N TYR A 237 -9.69 0.69 5.14
CA TYR A 237 -10.54 1.74 4.60
C TYR A 237 -12.01 1.31 4.56
N ARG A 238 -12.90 2.30 4.60
CA ARG A 238 -14.37 2.13 4.53
C ARG A 238 -14.90 2.84 3.30
N ILE A 239 -15.70 2.14 2.52
CA ILE A 239 -16.48 2.75 1.43
C ILE A 239 -17.85 3.15 1.97
N ASN A 240 -18.44 4.22 1.45
CA ASN A 240 -19.73 4.72 1.93
C ASN A 240 -20.90 3.76 1.64
N LYS A 241 -20.68 2.76 0.78
CA LYS A 241 -21.65 1.69 0.52
C LYS A 241 -21.46 0.64 1.63
N ASN A 242 -22.48 0.33 2.40
CA ASN A 242 -22.45 -0.75 3.40
C ASN A 242 -22.47 -2.16 2.74
N ALA A 243 -21.92 -2.32 1.54
CA ALA A 243 -21.85 -3.59 0.82
C ALA A 243 -20.41 -3.90 0.45
N PHE A 244 -20.04 -5.17 0.46
CA PHE A 244 -18.78 -5.63 -0.11
C PHE A 244 -18.79 -5.44 -1.63
N PRO A 245 -17.65 -5.13 -2.26
CA PRO A 245 -17.55 -5.20 -3.71
C PRO A 245 -17.83 -6.62 -4.21
N ASP A 246 -18.32 -6.71 -5.45
CA ASP A 246 -18.67 -8.00 -6.05
C ASP A 246 -17.45 -8.94 -6.12
N ASN A 247 -17.60 -10.12 -5.52
CA ASN A 247 -16.57 -11.17 -5.46
C ASN A 247 -15.33 -10.80 -4.65
N ALA A 248 -15.43 -9.82 -3.74
CA ALA A 248 -14.36 -9.56 -2.81
C ALA A 248 -14.24 -10.71 -1.80
N SER A 249 -13.00 -11.00 -1.39
CA SER A 249 -12.74 -11.95 -0.31
C SER A 249 -13.21 -11.37 1.02
N VAL A 250 -14.08 -12.08 1.72
CA VAL A 250 -14.65 -11.64 3.02
C VAL A 250 -14.15 -12.55 4.13
N ALA A 251 -13.55 -11.95 5.15
CA ALA A 251 -13.06 -12.64 6.33
C ALA A 251 -14.21 -13.37 7.04
N SER A 252 -14.01 -14.66 7.27
CA SER A 252 -14.96 -15.44 8.07
C SER A 252 -14.79 -15.11 9.54
N LYS A 253 -15.89 -14.74 10.22
CA LYS A 253 -15.93 -14.60 11.68
C LYS A 253 -15.61 -15.89 12.43
N SER A 254 -15.66 -17.04 11.76
CA SER A 254 -15.42 -18.35 12.37
C SER A 254 -13.95 -18.72 12.57
N ILE A 255 -13.02 -17.88 12.08
CA ILE A 255 -11.59 -18.20 12.06
C ILE A 255 -10.88 -17.35 13.11
N GLU A 256 -10.86 -17.85 14.34
CA GLU A 256 -9.99 -17.32 15.39
C GLU A 256 -8.79 -18.24 15.55
N LEU A 257 -7.72 -17.97 14.79
CA LEU A 257 -6.44 -18.63 15.06
C LEU A 257 -5.77 -17.96 16.27
N PRO A 258 -5.00 -18.70 17.11
CA PRO A 258 -4.19 -18.08 18.14
C PRO A 258 -3.22 -17.04 17.55
N PHE A 259 -2.83 -16.03 18.33
CA PHE A 259 -1.75 -15.12 17.94
C PHE A 259 -0.41 -15.89 18.01
N THR A 260 0.01 -16.47 16.89
CA THR A 260 1.29 -17.21 16.78
C THR A 260 2.38 -16.43 16.05
N TYR A 261 2.08 -15.19 15.64
CA TYR A 261 2.93 -14.37 14.79
C TYR A 261 4.03 -13.67 15.59
N SER A 262 5.27 -13.81 15.14
CA SER A 262 6.45 -13.20 15.76
C SER A 262 6.62 -11.74 15.33
N GLU A 263 6.22 -11.41 14.09
CA GLU A 263 6.31 -10.07 13.51
C GLU A 263 4.94 -9.41 13.46
N LEU A 264 4.49 -8.92 14.61
CA LEU A 264 3.12 -8.40 14.80
C LEU A 264 2.75 -7.22 13.87
N LEU A 265 3.74 -6.49 13.33
CA LEU A 265 3.53 -5.36 12.42
C LEU A 265 4.00 -5.62 10.99
N ASN A 266 4.46 -6.84 10.67
CA ASN A 266 4.69 -7.24 9.30
C ASN A 266 3.45 -7.96 8.77
N PRO A 267 2.63 -7.40 7.86
CA PRO A 267 1.48 -8.12 7.32
C PRO A 267 1.89 -9.33 6.48
N PHE A 268 3.14 -9.44 6.04
CA PHE A 268 3.62 -10.46 5.12
C PHE A 268 4.56 -11.52 5.72
N GLU A 269 4.57 -11.65 7.05
CA GLU A 269 5.11 -12.85 7.70
C GLU A 269 4.37 -14.09 7.18
N GLU A 270 5.11 -15.12 6.78
CA GLU A 270 4.61 -16.41 6.29
C GLU A 270 4.45 -17.43 7.43
#